data_AF-A0A3Q9ENS6-F1
#
_entry.id   AF-A0A3Q9ENS6-F1
#
_cell.length_a   1.000
_cell.length_b   1.000
_cell.length_c   1.000
_cell.angle_alpha   90.00
_cell.angle_beta   90.00
_cell.angle_gamma   90.00
#
_symmetry.space_group_name_H-M   'P 1'
#
loop_
_entity.id
_entity.type
_entity.pdbx_description
1 polymer ?
#
loop_
_entity_poly.entity_id
_entity_poly.type
_entity_poly.pdbx_seq_one_letter_code
_entity_poly.pdbx_strand_id
1 'polypeptide(L)'
;MQRGEIWWVEFDERRPVVLLSGDEARGFRAMQVVAPADVDISGLGVEVAVGATEGLPFEGVLRFAFSHPGFTPCTWLTTMSRGDLIEQAGVLSSAKLSAIEDALRLSEQEMEWTPATAAKLSDMRDALRLGGLK
;
A
#
# COMPACT_ATOMS: atom_id res chain seq x y z
N MET A 1 -3.89 18.50 9.08
CA MET A 1 -3.72 17.19 8.43
C MET A 1 -3.63 16.14 9.50
N GLN A 2 -4.37 15.06 9.32
CA GLN A 2 -4.57 14.02 10.32
C GLN A 2 -4.33 12.63 9.73
N ARG A 3 -3.96 11.70 10.61
CA ARG A 3 -3.88 10.28 10.29
C ARG A 3 -5.23 9.79 9.74
N GLY A 4 -5.18 9.09 8.61
CA GLY A 4 -6.34 8.51 7.94
C GLY A 4 -7.04 9.43 6.95
N GLU A 5 -6.59 10.67 6.78
CA GLU A 5 -7.03 11.49 5.66
C GLU A 5 -6.47 10.93 4.34
N ILE A 6 -7.28 10.96 3.29
CA ILE A 6 -6.87 10.67 1.91
C ILE A 6 -6.64 11.99 1.20
N TRP A 7 -5.49 12.11 0.56
CA TRP A 7 -5.07 13.32 -0.15
C TRP A 7 -4.65 12.99 -1.57
N TRP A 8 -4.97 13.88 -2.49
CA TRP A 8 -4.34 13.94 -3.80
C TRP A 8 -2.98 14.63 -3.68
N VAL A 9 -1.97 14.02 -4.29
CA VAL A 9 -0.62 14.57 -4.41
C VAL A 9 -0.24 14.69 -5.87
N GLU A 10 0.65 15.63 -6.15
CA GLU A 10 1.19 15.85 -7.49
C GLU A 10 2.71 15.70 -7.43
N PHE A 11 3.18 14.56 -7.94
CA PHE A 11 4.58 14.34 -8.26
C PHE A 11 4.74 14.47 -9.78
N ASP A 12 4.92 13.34 -10.48
CA ASP A 12 4.91 13.26 -11.95
C ASP A 12 3.47 13.15 -12.51
N GLU A 13 2.59 12.51 -11.73
CA GLU A 13 1.18 12.33 -12.03
C GLU A 13 0.36 12.45 -10.74
N ARG A 14 -0.89 12.88 -10.86
CA ARG A 14 -1.81 13.03 -9.73
C ARG A 14 -2.18 11.66 -9.16
N ARG A 15 -1.84 11.41 -7.89
CA ARG A 15 -2.02 10.11 -7.23
C ARG A 15 -2.68 10.30 -5.86
N PRO A 16 -3.56 9.38 -5.39
CA PRO A 16 -4.08 9.44 -4.04
C PRO A 16 -3.11 8.78 -3.06
N VAL A 17 -2.99 9.36 -1.87
CA VAL A 17 -2.23 8.82 -0.75
C VAL A 17 -3.07 8.85 0.52
N VAL A 18 -2.82 7.88 1.41
CA VAL A 18 -3.36 7.87 2.77
C VAL A 18 -2.28 8.38 3.72
N LEU A 19 -2.61 9.37 4.55
CA LEU A 19 -1.70 9.84 5.60
C LEU A 19 -1.70 8.84 6.77
N LEU A 20 -0.54 8.30 7.10
CA LEU A 20 -0.37 7.32 8.17
C LEU A 20 0.11 7.97 9.46
N SER A 21 1.05 8.91 9.39
CA SER A 21 1.56 9.62 10.56
C SER A 21 2.29 10.89 10.15
N GLY A 22 2.74 11.66 11.14
CA GLY A 22 3.57 12.84 10.93
C GLY A 22 2.84 14.14 11.18
N ASP A 23 3.59 15.22 11.01
CA ASP A 23 3.18 16.60 11.27
C ASP A 23 3.90 17.53 10.29
N GLU A 24 3.48 18.79 10.24
CA GLU A 24 4.02 19.76 9.28
C GLU A 24 5.52 20.05 9.47
N ALA A 25 6.07 19.88 10.67
CA ALA A 25 7.48 20.14 10.94
C ALA A 25 8.39 18.98 10.52
N ARG A 26 7.88 17.74 10.54
CA ARG A 26 8.65 16.51 10.26
C ARG A 26 8.29 15.86 8.92
N GLY A 27 7.23 16.32 8.28
CA GLY A 27 6.62 15.68 7.12
C GLY A 27 5.62 14.60 7.52
N PHE A 28 4.77 14.25 6.56
CA PHE A 28 3.72 13.24 6.69
C PHE A 28 4.18 11.95 6.04
N ARG A 29 4.19 10.86 6.81
CA ARG A 29 4.35 9.51 6.28
C ARG A 29 3.04 9.14 5.59
N ALA A 30 3.08 8.92 4.29
CA ALA A 30 1.93 8.62 3.47
C ALA A 30 2.16 7.36 2.63
N MET A 31 1.07 6.71 2.24
CA MET A 31 1.12 5.52 1.41
C MET A 31 0.24 5.68 0.20
N GLN A 32 0.77 5.38 -0.98
CA GLN A 32 0.04 5.54 -2.23
C GLN A 32 -1.05 4.48 -2.38
N VAL A 33 -2.22 4.90 -2.86
CA VAL A 33 -3.26 4.01 -3.36
C VAL A 33 -2.88 3.54 -4.76
N VAL A 34 -2.81 2.23 -4.96
CA VAL A 34 -2.41 1.59 -6.23
C VAL A 34 -3.52 0.68 -6.74
N ALA A 35 -3.41 0.24 -8.01
CA ALA A 35 -4.27 -0.80 -8.53
C ALA A 35 -4.07 -2.12 -7.74
N PRO A 36 -5.15 -2.91 -7.50
CA PRO A 36 -5.05 -4.24 -6.90
C PRO A 36 -4.10 -5.15 -7.67
N ALA A 37 -3.55 -6.16 -7.01
CA ALA A 37 -2.78 -7.18 -7.70
C ALA A 37 -3.71 -8.01 -8.61
N ASP A 38 -3.22 -8.34 -9.80
CA ASP A 38 -3.87 -9.24 -10.75
C ASP A 38 -3.68 -10.73 -10.39
N VAL A 39 -2.80 -11.00 -9.43
CA VAL A 39 -2.49 -12.33 -8.91
C VAL A 39 -2.69 -12.43 -7.41
N ASP A 40 -2.91 -13.66 -6.94
CA ASP A 40 -2.94 -13.96 -5.52
C ASP A 40 -1.56 -13.77 -4.89
N ILE A 41 -1.42 -12.73 -4.08
CA ILE A 41 -0.20 -12.39 -3.34
C ILE A 41 -0.18 -12.92 -1.89
N SER A 42 -1.11 -13.81 -1.51
CA SER A 42 -1.17 -14.33 -0.14
C SER A 42 0.15 -14.99 0.25
N GLY A 43 0.67 -14.60 1.42
CA GLY A 43 1.98 -15.01 1.92
C GLY A 43 3.13 -14.10 1.47
N LEU A 44 2.94 -13.24 0.45
CA LEU A 44 3.91 -12.23 0.01
C LEU A 44 3.53 -10.81 0.47
N GLY A 45 2.25 -10.57 0.72
CA GLY A 45 1.76 -9.32 1.25
C GLY A 45 0.25 -9.34 1.49
N VAL A 46 -0.27 -8.19 1.89
CA VAL A 46 -1.71 -7.95 2.09
C VAL A 46 -2.12 -6.64 1.42
N GLU A 47 -3.34 -6.62 0.90
CA GLU A 47 -3.97 -5.44 0.31
C GLU A 47 -5.16 -5.00 1.16
N VAL A 48 -5.23 -3.70 1.44
CA VAL A 48 -6.38 -3.08 2.10
C VAL A 48 -7.09 -2.18 1.09
N ALA A 49 -8.34 -2.50 0.78
CA ALA A 49 -9.13 -1.79 -0.21
C ALA A 49 -9.50 -0.36 0.23
N VAL A 50 -9.32 0.60 -0.67
CA VAL A 50 -9.70 2.00 -0.53
C VAL A 50 -10.31 2.47 -1.85
N GLY A 51 -11.50 3.06 -1.80
CA GLY A 51 -12.23 3.38 -3.02
C GLY A 51 -13.35 4.39 -2.85
N ALA A 52 -14.45 4.19 -3.57
CA ALA A 52 -15.57 5.13 -3.63
C ALA A 52 -16.17 5.43 -2.25
N THR A 53 -16.21 4.45 -1.35
CA THR A 53 -16.71 4.62 0.03
C THR A 53 -15.85 5.56 0.88
N GLU A 54 -14.60 5.80 0.46
CA GLU A 54 -13.66 6.71 1.12
C GLU A 54 -13.45 8.02 0.35
N GLY A 55 -14.21 8.25 -0.73
CA GLY A 55 -14.19 9.50 -1.50
C GLY A 55 -13.31 9.49 -2.75
N LEU A 56 -12.74 8.33 -3.13
CA LEU A 56 -12.00 8.22 -4.39
C LEU A 56 -12.94 7.98 -5.59
N PRO A 57 -12.59 8.47 -6.80
CA PRO A 57 -13.37 8.22 -8.02
C PRO A 57 -13.12 6.82 -8.62
N PHE A 58 -12.27 6.01 -7.99
CA PHE A 58 -11.91 4.66 -8.43
C PHE A 58 -11.62 3.75 -7.25
N GLU A 59 -11.57 2.45 -7.52
CA GLU A 59 -11.17 1.43 -6.55
C GLU A 59 -9.66 1.19 -6.61
N GLY A 60 -9.05 1.06 -5.45
CA GLY A 60 -7.63 0.76 -5.30
C GLY A 60 -7.33 0.09 -3.97
N VAL A 61 -6.04 -0.07 -3.70
CA VAL A 61 -5.54 -0.72 -2.49
C VAL A 61 -4.33 0.01 -1.92
N LEU A 62 -4.15 -0.08 -0.61
CA LEU A 62 -2.84 0.04 0.01
C LEU A 62 -2.21 -1.36 0.05
N ARG A 63 -1.02 -1.54 -0.52
CA ARG A 63 -0.32 -2.83 -0.59
C ARG A 63 0.87 -2.89 0.37
N PHE A 64 0.81 -3.82 1.32
CA PHE A 64 1.83 -4.04 2.35
C PHE A 64 2.58 -5.33 2.04
N ALA A 65 3.85 -5.22 1.62
CA ALA A 65 4.68 -6.38 1.35
C ALA A 65 5.24 -6.95 2.67
N PHE A 66 5.20 -8.27 2.82
CA PHE A 66 5.79 -8.94 3.98
C PHE A 66 7.30 -9.07 3.83
N SER A 67 8.02 -8.82 4.92
CA SER A 67 9.47 -9.00 4.98
C SER A 67 9.78 -10.49 4.96
N HIS A 68 10.67 -10.93 4.07
CA HIS A 68 11.16 -12.32 4.04
C HIS A 68 12.69 -12.31 4.00
N PRO A 69 13.37 -13.34 4.56
CA PRO A 69 14.82 -13.45 4.46
C PRO A 69 15.29 -13.37 3.01
N GLY A 70 16.22 -12.45 2.74
CA GLY A 70 16.77 -12.21 1.40
C GLY A 70 15.85 -11.46 0.43
N PHE A 71 14.71 -10.94 0.88
CA PHE A 71 13.77 -10.16 0.07
C PHE A 71 13.55 -8.78 0.69
N THR A 72 13.86 -7.72 -0.05
CA THR A 72 13.56 -6.34 0.39
C THR A 72 12.12 -5.99 0.02
N PRO A 73 11.20 -5.84 0.98
CA PRO A 73 9.83 -5.47 0.68
C PRO A 73 9.79 -4.07 0.06
N CYS A 74 9.16 -3.95 -1.11
CA CYS A 74 8.91 -2.67 -1.75
C CYS A 74 7.50 -2.22 -1.39
N THR A 75 7.38 -1.45 -0.31
CA THR A 75 6.13 -0.82 0.10
C THR A 75 6.06 0.60 -0.48
N TRP A 76 4.89 1.04 -0.94
CA TRP A 76 4.64 2.38 -1.52
C TRP A 76 4.57 3.50 -0.46
N LEU A 77 5.46 3.43 0.51
CA LEU A 77 5.51 4.31 1.66
C LEU A 77 6.51 5.44 1.41
N THR A 78 6.08 6.67 1.61
CA THR A 78 6.91 7.85 1.39
C THR A 78 6.69 8.91 2.48
N THR A 79 7.65 9.81 2.64
CA THR A 79 7.50 10.99 3.50
C THR A 79 7.26 12.21 2.61
N MET A 80 6.23 12.97 2.95
CA MET A 80 5.69 14.07 2.15
C MET A 80 5.71 15.36 2.94
N SER A 81 5.94 16.49 2.27
CA SER A 81 5.76 17.80 2.87
C SER A 81 4.30 18.25 2.79
N ARG A 82 3.94 19.31 3.54
CA ARG A 82 2.62 19.95 3.42
C ARG A 82 2.34 20.47 2.00
N GLY A 83 3.38 20.90 1.28
CA GLY A 83 3.27 21.48 -0.06
C GLY A 83 2.89 20.47 -1.15
N ASP A 84 3.18 19.18 -0.93
CA ASP A 84 2.88 18.11 -1.89
C ASP A 84 1.42 17.66 -1.84
N LEU A 85 0.69 18.04 -0.78
CA LEU A 85 -0.66 17.61 -0.47
C LEU A 85 -1.67 18.66 -0.97
N ILE A 86 -2.33 18.35 -2.09
CA ILE A 86 -3.12 19.30 -2.88
C ILE A 86 -4.57 19.40 -2.39
N GLU A 87 -5.31 18.30 -2.46
CA GLU A 87 -6.75 18.26 -2.18
C GLU A 87 -7.09 17.04 -1.32
N GLN A 88 -7.84 17.24 -0.25
CA GLN A 88 -8.36 16.15 0.56
C GLN A 88 -9.53 15.47 -0.19
N ALA A 89 -9.39 14.17 -0.46
CA ALA A 89 -10.41 13.37 -1.12
C ALA A 89 -11.41 12.77 -0.13
N GLY A 90 -10.97 12.49 1.10
CA GLY A 90 -11.82 11.89 2.11
C GLY A 90 -11.07 11.51 3.39
N VAL A 91 -11.73 10.70 4.22
CA VAL A 91 -11.21 10.23 5.50
C VAL A 91 -11.61 8.77 5.69
N LEU A 92 -10.65 7.95 6.10
CA LEU A 92 -10.87 6.55 6.43
C LEU A 92 -11.71 6.40 7.70
N SER A 93 -12.58 5.39 7.72
CA SER A 93 -13.26 4.97 8.94
C SER A 93 -12.26 4.41 9.97
N SER A 94 -12.62 4.44 11.24
CA SER A 94 -11.79 3.85 12.31
C SER A 94 -11.50 2.37 12.09
N ALA A 95 -12.49 1.61 11.60
CA ALA A 95 -12.34 0.19 11.27
C ALA A 95 -11.29 -0.01 10.16
N LYS A 96 -11.32 0.82 9.12
CA LYS A 96 -10.35 0.74 8.01
C LYS A 96 -8.95 1.17 8.45
N LEU A 97 -8.86 2.16 9.34
CA LEU A 97 -7.58 2.54 9.97
C LEU A 97 -6.98 1.41 10.81
N SER A 98 -7.80 0.70 11.59
CA SER A 98 -7.34 -0.48 12.33
C SER A 98 -6.81 -1.56 11.40
N ALA A 99 -7.50 -1.85 10.30
CA ALA A 99 -7.03 -2.84 9.32
C ALA A 99 -5.68 -2.45 8.70
N ILE A 100 -5.45 -1.16 8.43
CA ILE A 100 -4.16 -0.65 7.94
C ILE A 100 -3.07 -0.79 9.01
N GLU A 101 -3.39 -0.53 10.27
CA GLU A 101 -2.46 -0.71 11.40
C GLU A 101 -2.01 -2.15 11.55
N ASP A 102 -2.96 -3.09 11.45
CA ASP A 102 -2.68 -4.51 11.52
C ASP A 102 -1.82 -4.95 10.32
N ALA A 103 -2.14 -4.47 9.11
CA ALA A 103 -1.35 -4.75 7.91
C ALA A 103 0.09 -4.20 7.99
N LEU A 104 0.27 -2.97 8.50
CA LEU A 104 1.60 -2.40 8.75
C LEU A 104 2.40 -3.26 9.72
N ARG A 105 1.78 -3.66 10.84
CA ARG A 105 2.43 -4.50 11.85
C ARG A 105 2.84 -5.85 11.28
N LEU A 106 2.00 -6.47 10.47
CA LEU A 106 2.33 -7.72 9.78
C LEU A 106 3.49 -7.54 8.79
N SER A 107 3.57 -6.41 8.08
CA SER A 107 4.67 -6.14 7.13
C SER A 107 6.05 -5.95 7.78
N GLU A 108 6.07 -5.48 9.02
CA GLU A 108 7.28 -5.27 9.82
C GLU A 108 7.82 -6.57 10.44
N GLN A 109 7.03 -7.65 10.45
CA GLN A 109 7.45 -8.96 10.92
C GLN A 109 8.22 -9.70 9.83
N GLU A 110 9.36 -10.30 10.18
CA GLU A 110 10.07 -11.21 9.29
C GLU A 110 9.31 -12.54 9.21
N MET A 111 8.85 -12.86 8.00
CA MET A 111 8.09 -14.05 7.68
C MET A 111 9.00 -15.12 7.09
N GLU A 112 8.93 -16.34 7.62
CA GLU A 112 9.66 -17.46 7.04
C GLU A 112 9.07 -17.87 5.68
N TRP A 113 9.95 -18.33 4.79
CA TRP A 113 9.53 -18.92 3.53
C TRP A 113 8.80 -20.24 3.78
N THR A 114 7.50 -20.24 3.55
CA THR A 114 6.75 -21.49 3.45
C THR A 114 6.91 -22.09 2.04
N PRO A 115 6.82 -23.43 1.88
CA PRO A 115 6.82 -24.05 0.55
C PRO A 115 5.75 -23.48 -0.37
N ALA A 116 4.59 -23.11 0.16
CA ALA A 116 3.51 -22.51 -0.60
C ALA A 116 3.86 -21.10 -1.09
N THR A 117 4.44 -20.26 -0.23
CA THR A 117 4.88 -18.90 -0.59
C THR A 117 5.99 -18.93 -1.63
N ALA A 118 6.96 -19.85 -1.49
CA ALA A 118 8.07 -19.99 -2.43
C ALA A 118 7.60 -20.49 -3.81
N ALA A 119 6.69 -21.47 -3.85
CA ALA A 119 6.08 -21.94 -5.09
C ALA A 119 5.35 -20.81 -5.81
N LYS A 120 4.52 -20.07 -5.08
CA LYS A 120 3.77 -18.92 -5.59
C LYS A 120 4.69 -17.84 -6.20
N LEU A 121 5.79 -17.50 -5.53
CA LEU A 121 6.77 -16.55 -6.08
C LEU A 121 7.41 -17.07 -7.39
N SER A 122 7.69 -18.37 -7.46
CA SER A 122 8.21 -18.96 -8.71
C SER A 122 7.18 -18.89 -9.83
N ASP A 123 5.92 -19.23 -9.54
CA ASP A 123 4.83 -19.19 -10.52
C ASP A 123 4.63 -17.77 -11.07
N MET A 124 4.64 -16.74 -10.20
CA MET A 124 4.59 -15.34 -10.61
C MET A 124 5.75 -14.96 -11.54
N ARG A 125 6.98 -15.39 -11.21
CA ARG A 125 8.17 -15.13 -12.03
C ARG A 125 8.08 -15.82 -13.39
N ASP A 126 7.55 -17.04 -13.43
CA ASP A 126 7.42 -17.79 -14.67
C ASP A 126 6.29 -17.20 -15.54
N ALA A 127 5.20 -16.73 -14.95
CA ALA A 127 4.14 -15.98 -15.65
C ALA A 127 4.69 -14.67 -16.28
N LEU A 128 5.53 -13.92 -15.56
CA LEU A 128 6.20 -12.72 -16.10
C LEU A 128 7.08 -13.07 -17.31
N ARG A 129 7.87 -14.16 -17.23
CA ARG A 129 8.73 -14.60 -18.34
C ARG A 129 7.95 -15.00 -19.58
N LEU A 130 6.76 -15.56 -19.41
CA LEU A 130 5.88 -16.01 -20.49
C LEU A 130 5.00 -14.89 -21.05
N GLY A 131 5.10 -13.66 -20.53
CA GLY A 131 4.27 -12.51 -20.93
C GLY A 131 2.80 -12.65 -20.52
N GLY A 132 2.52 -13.45 -19.49
CA GLY A 132 1.18 -13.95 -19.15
C GLY A 132 0.43 -13.21 -18.05
N LEU A 133 0.98 -12.15 -17.46
CA LEU A 133 0.24 -11.30 -16.54
C LEU A 133 -0.56 -10.29 -17.37
N LYS A 134 -1.88 -10.46 -17.41
CA LYS A 134 -2.85 -9.64 -18.13
C LYS A 134 -3.78 -8.97 -17.16
#